data_AF-A0A8T5KC96-F1
#
_entry.id   AF-A0A8T5KC96-F1
#
_cell.length_a   1.000
_cell.length_b   1.000
_cell.length_c   1.000
_cell.angle_alpha   90.00
_cell.angle_beta   90.00
_cell.angle_gamma   90.00
#
_symmetry.space_group_name_H-M   'P 1'
#
loop_
_entity.id
_entity.type
_entity.pdbx_description
1 polymer ?
#
loop_
_entity_poly.entity_id
_entity_poly.type
_entity_poly.pdbx_seq_one_letter_code
_entity_poly.pdbx_strand_id
1 'polypeptide(L)'
;MYPSLFWEESEGGPDNIEQRVVEEYRTTPMMYRRYEGVQVGEHIYLRKEVGIGDMITFQSAATREILEGEDRDANSGFIKRVIALPGDTVELRDGYLYRNSVQVEEPYIHKPRSTYGDVGLPDCRKLTIPVGEYLVLGDNRKTSSDSRGDLGLVKDVDISFLLPYGEQSIYHDLWRDTSRDAELAGTPTLNAKEFYELVNQARTTAALTPLTPKSLLSSSARNKATQVLAGNPDYPLASSLASAGYSNIITGELSIRGRFTAEELLTNILYFDTTRSQLMDPRYTEIGIYDLNQEVDSCPTEVVVTHLGGFVPADYDPDTIASWVALRDNLESVIPSWEKALDNSDINQSDLDSLLTIFRRRLALADEVVAAMNSNEWLSDDLLARIKADDADAALSQELSEKLNN
;
A
#
# COMPACT_ATOMS: atom_id res chain seq x y z
N MET A 1 -15.07 10.64 9.95
CA MET A 1 -13.79 11.24 10.43
C MET A 1 -14.16 12.52 11.18
N TYR A 2 -13.39 12.96 12.20
CA TYR A 2 -13.49 14.19 13.06
C TYR A 2 -13.71 13.96 14.56
N PRO A 3 -13.15 14.84 15.43
CA PRO A 3 -12.59 16.17 15.14
C PRO A 3 -11.07 16.31 15.33
N SER A 4 -10.38 16.84 14.30
CA SER A 4 -9.65 18.09 14.53
C SER A 4 -10.70 19.21 14.60
N LEU A 5 -10.53 20.12 15.56
CA LEU A 5 -11.62 20.93 16.13
C LEU A 5 -12.17 22.00 15.16
N PHE A 6 -13.48 21.91 14.87
CA PHE A 6 -14.46 22.87 14.28
C PHE A 6 -14.05 23.89 13.19
N TRP A 7 -14.96 24.08 12.24
CA TRP A 7 -14.85 24.81 10.96
C TRP A 7 -15.79 26.03 10.89
N GLU A 8 -15.50 27.00 10.01
CA GLU A 8 -16.53 27.86 9.40
C GLU A 8 -17.17 27.17 8.17
N GLU A 9 -18.45 27.43 7.90
CA GLU A 9 -19.24 26.79 6.83
C GLU A 9 -18.69 27.01 5.41
N SER A 10 -17.85 28.03 5.22
CA SER A 10 -17.18 28.32 3.93
C SER A 10 -15.96 27.43 3.63
N GLU A 11 -15.52 26.62 4.59
CA GLU A 11 -14.26 25.84 4.51
C GLU A 11 -14.45 24.33 4.33
N GLY A 12 -15.68 23.83 4.20
CA GLY A 12 -15.92 22.46 3.71
C GLY A 12 -15.89 21.35 4.76
N GLY A 13 -17.02 21.18 5.46
CA GLY A 13 -17.20 20.13 6.47
C GLY A 13 -17.32 18.69 5.91
N PRO A 14 -17.32 17.68 6.82
CA PRO A 14 -17.21 16.23 6.54
C PRO A 14 -18.17 15.59 5.56
N ASP A 15 -19.27 16.24 5.20
CA ASP A 15 -20.27 15.66 4.29
C ASP A 15 -19.89 15.86 2.81
N ASN A 16 -18.74 16.48 2.53
CA ASN A 16 -18.25 16.69 1.18
C ASN A 16 -17.20 15.64 0.78
N ILE A 17 -17.69 14.57 0.15
CA ILE A 17 -16.89 13.50 -0.47
C ILE A 17 -15.94 13.99 -1.58
N GLU A 18 -16.08 15.25 -2.03
CA GLU A 18 -15.21 15.87 -3.04
C GLU A 18 -14.07 16.72 -2.42
N GLN A 19 -14.05 16.96 -1.11
CA GLN A 19 -13.00 17.75 -0.45
C GLN A 19 -11.94 16.89 0.23
N ARG A 20 -10.69 17.32 0.06
CA ARG A 20 -9.46 16.71 0.58
C ARG A 20 -9.59 16.44 2.09
N VAL A 21 -9.05 15.29 2.51
CA VAL A 21 -9.05 14.91 3.92
C VAL A 21 -8.27 15.93 4.76
N VAL A 22 -8.72 16.10 5.99
CA VAL A 22 -8.32 17.18 6.87
C VAL A 22 -6.91 17.01 7.41
N GLU A 23 -6.20 18.13 7.40
CA GLU A 23 -4.85 18.26 7.89
C GLU A 23 -4.81 18.23 9.42
N GLU A 24 -3.79 17.60 10.02
CA GLU A 24 -3.64 17.45 11.48
C GLU A 24 -3.36 18.75 12.26
N TYR A 25 -3.32 19.88 11.55
CA TYR A 25 -2.70 21.12 11.99
C TYR A 25 -3.75 22.25 12.04
N ARG A 26 -3.85 22.92 13.21
CA ARG A 26 -4.75 24.06 13.53
C ARG A 26 -6.18 23.59 13.91
N THR A 27 -6.79 24.00 15.02
CA THR A 27 -6.99 25.35 15.57
C THR A 27 -6.98 25.35 17.14
N THR A 28 -6.80 26.51 17.81
CA THR A 28 -6.88 26.69 19.29
C THR A 28 -8.21 27.21 19.91
N PRO A 29 -9.38 27.28 19.22
CA PRO A 29 -10.61 27.79 19.79
C PRO A 29 -10.92 27.13 21.13
N MET A 30 -11.30 27.94 22.11
CA MET A 30 -11.69 27.50 23.45
C MET A 30 -10.56 26.87 24.30
N MET A 31 -9.33 26.76 23.78
CA MET A 31 -8.20 26.26 24.56
C MET A 31 -7.61 27.38 25.44
N TYR A 32 -7.30 27.06 26.69
CA TYR A 32 -6.64 27.97 27.59
C TYR A 32 -5.16 28.02 27.29
N ARG A 33 -4.60 29.23 27.18
CA ARG A 33 -3.14 29.39 27.13
C ARG A 33 -2.54 28.81 28.41
N ARG A 34 -1.51 27.98 28.26
CA ARG A 34 -0.79 27.42 29.38
C ARG A 34 -0.05 28.55 30.11
N TYR A 35 -0.34 28.69 31.39
CA TYR A 35 0.29 29.65 32.28
C TYR A 35 1.14 28.88 33.30
N GLU A 36 2.39 29.27 33.46
CA GLU A 36 3.34 28.64 34.41
C GLU A 36 2.89 28.76 35.88
N GLY A 37 1.86 29.57 36.14
CA GLY A 37 1.37 29.88 37.46
C GLY A 37 2.06 31.09 38.07
N VAL A 38 1.60 31.48 39.25
CA VAL A 38 2.24 32.48 40.10
C VAL A 38 3.01 31.74 41.19
N GLN A 39 4.33 31.86 41.19
CA GLN A 39 5.15 31.31 42.27
C GLN A 39 5.08 32.22 43.51
N VAL A 40 4.71 31.64 44.66
CA VAL A 40 4.74 32.31 45.97
C VAL A 40 5.45 31.39 46.97
N GLY A 41 6.68 31.76 47.33
CA GLY A 41 7.57 30.88 48.10
C GLY A 41 7.96 29.64 47.30
N GLU A 42 7.79 28.46 47.91
CA GLU A 42 8.05 27.16 47.28
C GLU A 42 6.84 26.57 46.52
N HIS A 43 5.71 27.31 46.48
CA HIS A 43 4.46 26.83 45.87
C HIS A 43 4.14 27.60 44.58
N ILE A 44 3.61 26.89 43.59
CA ILE A 44 3.08 27.47 42.35
C ILE A 44 1.55 27.45 42.43
N TYR A 45 0.93 28.61 42.22
CA TYR A 45 -0.53 28.80 42.23
C TYR A 45 -1.06 29.08 40.83
N LEU A 46 -2.34 28.83 40.59
CA LEU A 46 -3.05 29.17 39.34
C LEU A 46 -2.54 28.47 38.07
N ARG A 47 -1.61 27.51 38.20
CA ARG A 47 -1.22 26.61 37.12
C ARG A 47 -2.30 25.55 36.96
N LYS A 48 -2.89 25.45 35.76
CA LYS A 48 -3.73 24.31 35.41
C LYS A 48 -2.81 23.12 35.13
N GLU A 49 -3.00 22.04 35.89
CA GLU A 49 -2.31 20.78 35.67
C GLU A 49 -2.90 20.06 34.45
N VAL A 50 -2.03 19.37 33.71
CA VAL A 50 -2.45 18.55 32.57
C VAL A 50 -3.04 17.25 33.10
N GLY A 51 -4.29 16.99 32.73
CA GLY A 51 -5.04 15.80 33.08
C GLY A 51 -5.15 14.80 31.93
N ILE A 52 -5.57 13.58 32.28
CA ILE A 52 -5.97 12.56 31.31
C ILE A 52 -7.17 13.06 30.49
N GLY A 53 -7.10 12.86 29.17
CA GLY A 53 -8.16 13.24 28.24
C GLY A 53 -8.11 14.71 27.84
N ASP A 54 -7.26 15.53 28.46
CA ASP A 54 -7.08 16.93 28.05
C ASP A 54 -6.59 16.98 26.60
N MET A 55 -7.12 17.92 25.83
CA MET A 55 -6.55 18.25 24.52
C MET A 55 -5.49 19.31 24.74
N ILE A 56 -4.30 19.11 24.17
CA ILE A 56 -3.19 20.04 24.30
C ILE A 56 -2.71 20.47 22.93
N THR A 57 -2.15 21.68 22.86
CA THR A 57 -1.27 22.05 21.75
C THR A 57 0.16 22.21 22.23
N PHE A 58 1.10 21.75 21.40
CA PHE A 58 2.51 21.75 21.76
C PHE A 58 3.39 21.91 20.52
N GLN A 59 4.64 22.28 20.76
CA GLN A 59 5.68 22.43 19.75
C GLN A 59 6.99 21.85 20.26
N SER A 60 7.56 20.94 19.50
CA SER A 60 8.86 20.32 19.78
C SER A 60 9.78 20.42 18.56
N ALA A 61 10.98 19.86 18.66
CA ALA A 61 11.85 19.72 17.49
C ALA A 61 11.22 18.81 16.43
N ALA A 62 10.61 17.68 16.84
CA ALA A 62 9.95 16.74 15.95
C ALA A 62 8.78 17.37 15.18
N THR A 63 7.94 18.16 15.88
CA THR A 63 6.81 18.84 15.20
C THR A 63 7.30 19.84 14.14
N ARG A 64 8.43 20.53 14.40
CA ARG A 64 9.00 21.47 13.42
C ARG A 64 9.57 20.74 12.21
N GLU A 65 10.31 19.65 12.44
CA GLU A 65 10.87 18.83 11.37
C GLU A 65 9.79 18.28 10.43
N ILE A 66 8.68 17.78 10.99
CA ILE A 66 7.53 17.31 10.20
C ILE A 66 6.91 18.46 9.39
N LEU A 67 6.63 19.59 10.03
CA LEU A 67 6.05 20.76 9.35
C LEU A 67 6.94 21.31 8.25
N GLU A 68 8.25 21.38 8.47
CA GLU A 68 9.23 21.83 7.47
C GLU A 68 9.31 20.84 6.30
N GLY A 69 9.30 19.53 6.57
CA GLY A 69 9.28 18.49 5.55
C GLY A 69 8.00 18.51 4.68
N GLU A 70 6.90 19.02 5.23
CA GLU A 70 5.62 19.19 4.54
C GLU A 70 5.44 20.58 3.89
N ASP A 71 6.47 21.45 3.88
CA ASP A 71 6.40 22.84 3.40
C ASP A 71 5.31 23.67 4.10
N ARG A 72 5.13 23.44 5.41
CA ARG A 72 4.17 24.12 6.28
C ARG A 72 4.86 25.10 7.23
N ASP A 73 4.07 26.00 7.81
CA ASP A 73 4.55 26.92 8.85
C ASP A 73 5.00 26.14 10.10
N ALA A 74 6.31 26.06 10.32
CA ALA A 74 6.96 25.40 11.45
C ALA A 74 6.57 25.99 12.82
N ASN A 75 5.96 27.18 12.85
CA ASN A 75 5.38 27.77 14.06
C ASN A 75 3.93 27.33 14.30
N SER A 76 3.40 26.40 13.52
CA SER A 76 2.15 25.71 13.83
C SER A 76 2.37 24.72 14.97
N GLY A 77 1.42 24.61 15.90
CA GLY A 77 1.44 23.55 16.92
C GLY A 77 0.65 22.33 16.46
N PHE A 78 0.95 21.18 17.04
CA PHE A 78 0.10 19.99 16.91
C PHE A 78 -0.95 20.00 18.01
N ILE A 79 -2.17 19.56 17.70
CA ILE A 79 -3.20 19.28 18.72
C ILE A 79 -3.33 17.76 18.91
N LYS A 80 -3.23 17.31 20.16
CA LYS A 80 -3.37 15.89 20.53
C LYS A 80 -4.04 15.75 21.90
N ARG A 81 -4.54 14.56 22.18
CA ARG A 81 -5.15 14.22 23.47
C ARG A 81 -4.13 13.57 24.39
N VAL A 82 -4.11 13.96 25.66
CA VAL A 82 -3.24 13.37 26.67
C VAL A 82 -3.79 12.02 27.11
N ILE A 83 -2.98 10.99 26.91
CA ILE A 83 -3.35 9.59 27.13
C ILE A 83 -2.74 9.03 28.41
N ALA A 84 -1.54 9.48 28.75
CA ALA A 84 -0.84 9.05 29.97
C ALA A 84 -0.01 10.19 30.56
N LEU A 85 0.01 10.23 31.89
CA LEU A 85 0.74 11.19 32.71
C LEU A 85 2.08 10.59 33.17
N PRO A 86 3.00 11.41 33.71
CA PRO A 86 4.19 10.93 34.40
C PRO A 86 3.92 9.77 35.36
N GLY A 87 4.67 8.68 35.22
CA GLY A 87 4.57 7.47 36.04
C GLY A 87 3.54 6.44 35.57
N ASP A 88 2.63 6.79 34.66
CA ASP A 88 1.72 5.81 34.05
C ASP A 88 2.49 4.80 33.20
N THR A 89 1.96 3.59 33.08
CA THR A 89 2.43 2.57 32.14
C THR A 89 1.38 2.31 31.08
N VAL A 90 1.75 2.42 29.82
CA VAL A 90 0.87 2.24 28.67
C VAL A 90 1.24 1.01 27.87
N GLU A 91 0.24 0.29 27.36
CA GLU A 91 0.39 -0.82 26.43
C GLU A 91 -0.70 -0.73 25.35
N LEU A 92 -0.34 -0.98 24.10
CA LEU A 92 -1.31 -1.13 23.01
C LEU A 92 -1.49 -2.62 22.73
N ARG A 93 -2.72 -3.10 22.66
CA ARG A 93 -2.99 -4.52 22.44
C ARG A 93 -4.32 -4.70 21.71
N ASP A 94 -4.27 -5.47 20.64
CA ASP A 94 -5.44 -5.83 19.83
C ASP A 94 -6.24 -4.61 19.31
N GLY A 95 -5.59 -3.47 19.07
CA GLY A 95 -6.24 -2.21 18.65
C GLY A 95 -6.77 -1.35 19.80
N TYR A 96 -6.56 -1.76 21.06
CA TYR A 96 -6.99 -1.04 22.25
C TYR A 96 -5.81 -0.49 23.05
N LEU A 97 -6.08 0.61 23.73
CA LEU A 97 -5.18 1.24 24.67
C LEU A 97 -5.40 0.69 26.09
N TYR A 98 -4.31 0.31 26.76
CA TYR A 98 -4.29 -0.03 28.17
C TYR A 98 -3.40 0.96 28.92
N ARG A 99 -3.91 1.51 30.03
CA ARG A 99 -3.15 2.34 30.96
C ARG A 99 -3.17 1.70 32.34
N ASN A 100 -2.00 1.51 32.93
CA ASN A 100 -1.80 0.83 34.21
C ASN A 100 -2.49 -0.55 34.23
N SER A 101 -2.38 -1.29 33.12
CA SER A 101 -3.00 -2.60 32.90
C SER A 101 -4.54 -2.62 32.84
N VAL A 102 -5.19 -1.45 32.73
CA VAL A 102 -6.63 -1.31 32.56
C VAL A 102 -6.93 -0.78 31.17
N GLN A 103 -7.86 -1.41 30.46
CA GLN A 103 -8.31 -0.92 29.16
C GLN A 103 -8.97 0.47 29.31
N VAL A 104 -8.59 1.40 28.45
CA VAL A 104 -9.11 2.78 28.48
C VAL A 104 -10.36 2.88 27.62
N GLU A 105 -11.41 3.51 28.13
CA GLU A 105 -12.57 3.91 27.34
C GLU A 105 -12.23 5.15 26.51
N GLU A 106 -12.37 5.03 25.19
CA GLU A 106 -12.01 6.10 24.26
C GLU A 106 -13.24 6.51 23.43
N PRO A 107 -14.20 7.25 24.00
CA PRO A 107 -15.43 7.63 23.29
C PRO A 107 -15.17 8.71 22.23
N TYR A 108 -14.04 9.40 22.31
CA TYR A 108 -13.61 10.45 21.39
C TYR A 108 -12.96 9.93 20.09
N ILE A 109 -12.59 8.65 19.99
CA ILE A 109 -12.02 8.11 18.74
C ILE A 109 -13.13 7.70 17.77
N HIS A 110 -12.87 7.80 16.48
CA HIS A 110 -13.87 7.57 15.43
C HIS A 110 -14.42 6.13 15.39
N LYS A 111 -13.55 5.14 15.58
CA LYS A 111 -13.91 3.73 15.49
C LYS A 111 -13.25 2.98 16.64
N PRO A 112 -13.93 1.96 17.21
CA PRO A 112 -13.29 1.09 18.18
C PRO A 112 -12.07 0.45 17.54
N ARG A 113 -11.16 -0.04 18.39
CA ARG A 113 -10.10 -0.94 17.94
C ARG A 113 -9.17 -0.36 16.87
N SER A 114 -8.92 0.94 16.96
CA SER A 114 -8.17 1.69 15.96
C SER A 114 -6.77 2.09 16.41
N THR A 115 -6.36 1.69 17.61
CA THR A 115 -5.09 2.10 18.23
C THR A 115 -4.04 1.00 18.10
N TYR A 116 -3.23 1.08 17.05
CA TYR A 116 -2.11 0.17 16.79
C TYR A 116 -0.78 0.86 17.04
N GLY A 117 0.22 0.08 17.44
CA GLY A 117 1.55 0.57 17.75
C GLY A 117 2.39 0.94 16.54
N ASP A 118 3.42 1.73 16.82
CA ASP A 118 4.45 2.15 15.87
C ASP A 118 5.81 2.21 16.60
N VAL A 119 6.88 2.69 15.96
CA VAL A 119 8.28 2.60 16.43
C VAL A 119 8.51 3.09 17.87
N GLY A 120 7.80 4.13 18.30
CA GLY A 120 7.88 4.72 19.64
C GLY A 120 7.04 3.99 20.71
N LEU A 121 5.96 3.31 20.29
CA LEU A 121 5.14 2.46 21.16
C LEU A 121 4.61 1.25 20.37
N PRO A 122 5.42 0.17 20.22
CA PRO A 122 4.99 -1.01 19.47
C PRO A 122 3.88 -1.78 20.20
N ASP A 123 3.06 -2.51 19.45
CA ASP A 123 2.03 -3.37 20.04
C ASP A 123 2.62 -4.36 21.06
N CYS A 124 1.87 -4.56 22.14
CA CYS A 124 2.18 -5.42 23.28
C CYS A 124 3.49 -5.10 24.00
N ARG A 125 4.04 -3.90 23.80
CA ARG A 125 5.15 -3.36 24.59
C ARG A 125 4.62 -2.36 25.61
N LYS A 126 5.18 -2.43 26.81
CA LYS A 126 4.88 -1.49 27.90
C LYS A 126 5.83 -0.31 27.85
N LEU A 127 5.27 0.90 27.93
CA LEU A 127 6.02 2.14 28.04
C LEU A 127 5.62 2.84 29.34
N THR A 128 6.58 3.08 30.23
CA THR A 128 6.38 3.89 31.43
C THR A 128 6.76 5.34 31.12
N ILE A 129 5.86 6.27 31.41
CA ILE A 129 6.03 7.68 31.08
C ILE A 129 7.00 8.34 32.07
N PRO A 130 8.09 8.97 31.62
CA PRO A 130 9.04 9.68 32.47
C PRO A 130 8.42 10.89 33.19
N VAL A 131 9.11 11.37 34.22
CA VAL A 131 8.73 12.61 34.91
C VAL A 131 8.84 13.80 33.95
N GLY A 132 7.79 14.62 33.91
CA GLY A 132 7.74 15.84 33.08
C GLY A 132 7.38 15.60 31.61
N GLU A 133 6.96 14.38 31.26
CA GLU A 133 6.55 14.01 29.90
C GLU A 133 5.15 13.40 29.87
N TYR A 134 4.53 13.42 28.69
CA TYR A 134 3.18 12.93 28.45
C TYR A 134 3.15 12.08 27.18
N LEU A 135 2.37 10.99 27.20
CA LEU A 135 1.98 10.30 25.97
C LEU A 135 0.74 10.98 25.40
N VAL A 136 0.78 11.40 24.15
CA VAL A 136 -0.37 12.00 23.47
C VAL A 136 -0.70 11.28 22.17
N LEU A 137 -1.99 11.09 21.91
CA LEU A 137 -2.48 10.44 20.69
C LEU A 137 -3.50 11.33 19.98
N GLY A 138 -3.60 11.18 18.67
CA GLY A 138 -4.68 11.80 17.90
C GLY A 138 -6.00 11.04 18.08
N ASP A 139 -7.12 11.74 18.00
CA ASP A 139 -8.45 11.11 18.01
C ASP A 139 -8.69 10.30 16.71
N ASN A 140 -8.02 10.69 15.62
CA ASN A 140 -7.98 9.95 14.36
C ASN A 140 -6.84 8.92 14.33
N ARG A 141 -6.96 7.87 15.16
CA ARG A 141 -5.88 6.93 15.48
C ARG A 141 -5.14 6.29 14.30
N LYS A 142 -5.83 6.02 13.19
CA LYS A 142 -5.23 5.31 12.04
C LYS A 142 -4.39 6.20 11.12
N THR A 143 -4.47 7.53 11.27
CA THR A 143 -3.79 8.48 10.37
C THR A 143 -3.06 9.59 11.11
N SER A 144 -3.09 9.61 12.44
CA SER A 144 -2.44 10.68 13.20
C SER A 144 -0.96 10.40 13.44
N SER A 145 -0.14 11.40 13.13
CA SER A 145 1.24 11.55 13.59
C SER A 145 1.21 11.86 15.09
N ASP A 146 1.59 10.91 15.95
CA ASP A 146 1.50 11.06 17.41
C ASP A 146 2.60 10.33 18.19
N SER A 147 2.47 10.22 19.52
CA SER A 147 3.53 9.66 20.36
C SER A 147 3.85 8.18 20.09
N ARG A 148 3.06 7.47 19.27
CA ARG A 148 3.39 6.10 18.86
C ARG A 148 4.56 6.05 17.89
N GLY A 149 4.78 7.11 17.11
CA GLY A 149 5.80 7.17 16.06
C GLY A 149 6.51 8.52 16.09
N ASP A 150 6.10 9.42 15.19
CA ASP A 150 6.88 10.60 14.78
C ASP A 150 7.05 11.67 15.86
N LEU A 151 6.10 11.81 16.80
CA LEU A 151 6.15 12.90 17.77
C LEU A 151 6.92 12.56 19.04
N GLY A 152 7.05 11.26 19.36
CA GLY A 152 7.55 10.81 20.65
C GLY A 152 6.75 11.35 21.84
N LEU A 153 7.33 11.31 23.04
CA LEU A 153 6.70 11.86 24.24
C LEU A 153 6.78 13.39 24.24
N VAL A 154 5.72 14.02 24.76
CA VAL A 154 5.61 15.48 24.82
C VAL A 154 6.10 15.97 26.17
N LYS A 155 7.07 16.88 26.17
CA LYS A 155 7.55 17.50 27.41
C LYS A 155 6.55 18.52 27.90
N ASP A 156 6.43 18.62 29.21
CA ASP A 156 5.57 19.59 29.88
C ASP A 156 5.82 21.03 29.42
N VAL A 157 7.10 21.38 29.24
CA VAL A 157 7.55 22.72 28.81
C VAL A 157 7.21 23.05 27.36
N ASP A 158 6.88 22.06 26.54
CA ASP A 158 6.57 22.24 25.11
C ASP A 158 5.07 22.56 24.89
N ILE A 159 4.24 22.44 25.93
CA ILE A 159 2.78 22.61 25.84
C ILE A 159 2.40 24.09 25.95
N SER A 160 1.70 24.59 24.94
CA SER A 160 1.32 25.99 24.80
C SER A 160 -0.13 26.27 25.18
N PHE A 161 -1.06 25.34 24.91
CA PHE A 161 -2.47 25.47 25.24
C PHE A 161 -3.06 24.14 25.74
N LEU A 162 -4.12 24.22 26.54
CA LEU A 162 -4.85 23.05 27.04
C LEU A 162 -6.36 23.29 27.10
N LEU A 163 -7.14 22.28 26.77
CA LEU A 163 -8.59 22.21 26.97
C LEU A 163 -8.90 21.00 27.86
N PRO A 164 -9.29 21.23 29.14
CA PRO A 164 -9.50 20.14 30.08
C PRO A 164 -10.59 19.19 29.63
N TYR A 165 -10.45 17.89 29.89
CA TYR A 165 -11.43 16.88 29.50
C TYR A 165 -12.86 17.19 29.98
N GLY A 166 -13.00 17.68 31.22
CA GLY A 166 -14.30 18.08 31.78
C GLY A 166 -14.93 19.32 31.13
N GLU A 167 -14.17 20.08 30.33
CA GLU A 167 -14.63 21.27 29.61
C GLU A 167 -14.90 20.99 28.12
N GLN A 168 -14.81 19.74 27.69
CA GLN A 168 -15.02 19.29 26.30
C GLN A 168 -16.48 18.93 25.97
N SER A 169 -17.44 19.41 26.78
CA SER A 169 -18.87 19.05 26.64
C SER A 169 -19.46 19.34 25.26
N ILE A 170 -18.95 20.35 24.56
CA ILE A 170 -19.34 20.69 23.19
C ILE A 170 -19.03 19.60 22.16
N TYR A 171 -18.22 18.60 22.51
CA TYR A 171 -17.86 17.48 21.64
C TYR A 171 -18.53 16.16 22.03
N HIS A 172 -19.21 16.09 23.18
CA HIS A 172 -19.75 14.83 23.68
C HIS A 172 -20.81 14.23 22.75
N ASP A 173 -21.57 15.06 22.03
CA ASP A 173 -22.55 14.60 21.04
C ASP A 173 -21.91 13.92 19.82
N LEU A 174 -20.60 14.14 19.60
CA LEU A 174 -19.82 13.50 18.56
C LEU A 174 -19.17 12.19 19.05
N TRP A 175 -19.21 11.92 20.35
CA TRP A 175 -18.56 10.76 20.93
C TRP A 175 -19.36 9.50 20.65
N ARG A 176 -18.64 8.42 20.32
CA ARG A 176 -19.25 7.12 20.06
C ARG A 176 -19.59 6.41 21.36
N ASP A 177 -20.55 5.50 21.27
CA ASP A 177 -20.80 4.51 22.32
C ASP A 177 -19.63 3.51 22.39
N THR A 178 -19.08 3.33 23.59
CA THR A 178 -17.97 2.42 23.90
C THR A 178 -18.43 1.11 24.55
N SER A 179 -19.73 0.97 24.85
CA SER A 179 -20.28 -0.14 25.66
C SER A 179 -20.03 -1.53 25.06
N ARG A 180 -19.80 -1.60 23.74
CA ARG A 180 -19.58 -2.84 23.00
C ARG A 180 -18.13 -3.08 22.58
N ASP A 181 -17.21 -2.21 22.99
CA ASP A 181 -15.80 -2.31 22.57
C ASP A 181 -15.17 -3.64 22.94
N ALA A 182 -15.46 -4.15 24.14
CA ALA A 182 -14.93 -5.43 24.60
C ALA A 182 -15.42 -6.62 23.75
N GLU A 183 -16.60 -6.54 23.12
CA GLU A 183 -17.16 -7.59 22.27
C GLU A 183 -16.46 -7.68 20.91
N LEU A 184 -15.79 -6.61 20.47
CA LEU A 184 -15.11 -6.51 19.18
C LEU A 184 -13.67 -7.04 19.23
N ALA A 185 -13.16 -7.36 20.41
CA ALA A 185 -11.85 -7.99 20.56
C ALA A 185 -11.84 -9.36 19.86
N GLY A 186 -10.78 -9.64 19.09
CA GLY A 186 -10.65 -10.92 18.40
C GLY A 186 -11.52 -11.14 17.16
N THR A 187 -12.49 -10.30 16.81
CA THR A 187 -13.35 -10.49 15.62
C THR A 187 -12.74 -9.96 14.31
N PRO A 188 -12.77 -10.70 13.18
CA PRO A 188 -12.41 -10.16 11.87
C PRO A 188 -13.35 -9.03 11.46
N THR A 189 -12.82 -7.96 10.87
CA THR A 189 -13.60 -6.78 10.48
C THR A 189 -13.61 -6.55 8.97
N LEU A 190 -12.62 -7.07 8.24
CA LEU A 190 -12.51 -6.89 6.81
C LEU A 190 -13.43 -7.83 6.04
N ASN A 191 -14.20 -7.28 5.11
CA ASN A 191 -14.91 -8.04 4.09
C ASN A 191 -14.27 -7.75 2.72
N ALA A 192 -13.55 -8.73 2.17
CA ALA A 192 -12.86 -8.57 0.90
C ALA A 192 -13.79 -8.23 -0.27
N LYS A 193 -15.00 -8.79 -0.30
CA LYS A 193 -15.97 -8.53 -1.37
C LYS A 193 -16.46 -7.08 -1.32
N GLU A 194 -16.83 -6.62 -0.13
CA GLU A 194 -17.24 -5.22 0.10
C GLU A 194 -16.10 -4.26 -0.25
N PHE A 195 -14.86 -4.60 0.10
CA PHE A 195 -13.68 -3.80 -0.25
C PHE A 195 -13.51 -3.67 -1.77
N TYR A 196 -13.63 -4.77 -2.53
CA TYR A 196 -13.57 -4.71 -3.99
C TYR A 196 -14.69 -3.85 -4.61
N GLU A 197 -15.91 -3.94 -4.06
CA GLU A 197 -17.05 -3.12 -4.51
C GLU A 197 -16.77 -1.62 -4.30
N LEU A 198 -16.28 -1.24 -3.11
CA LEU A 198 -15.94 0.15 -2.78
C LEU A 198 -14.77 0.68 -3.63
N VAL A 199 -13.71 -0.12 -3.82
CA VAL A 199 -12.58 0.25 -4.70
C VAL A 199 -13.06 0.50 -6.12
N ASN A 200 -13.88 -0.39 -6.66
CA ASN A 200 -14.38 -0.27 -8.02
C ASN A 200 -15.37 0.89 -8.19
N GLN A 201 -16.16 1.20 -7.17
CA GLN A 201 -16.98 2.41 -7.14
C GLN A 201 -16.10 3.66 -7.21
N ALA A 202 -15.06 3.76 -6.36
CA ALA A 202 -14.14 4.90 -6.36
C ALA A 202 -13.43 5.08 -7.71
N ARG A 203 -12.94 3.97 -8.30
CA ARG A 203 -12.32 3.99 -9.64
C ARG A 203 -13.29 4.40 -10.74
N THR A 204 -14.53 3.92 -10.70
CA THR A 204 -15.55 4.30 -11.70
C THR A 204 -15.88 5.79 -11.62
N THR A 205 -16.01 6.34 -10.41
CA THR A 205 -16.20 7.79 -10.19
C THR A 205 -15.04 8.61 -10.78
N ALA A 206 -13.82 8.08 -10.71
CA ALA A 206 -12.63 8.69 -11.32
C ALA A 206 -12.45 8.38 -12.82
N ALA A 207 -13.48 7.81 -13.49
CA ALA A 207 -13.44 7.38 -14.89
C ALA A 207 -12.34 6.35 -15.23
N LEU A 208 -11.97 5.50 -14.27
CA LEU A 208 -11.02 4.40 -14.43
C LEU A 208 -11.73 3.06 -14.57
N THR A 209 -11.07 2.12 -15.25
CA THR A 209 -11.56 0.74 -15.36
C THR A 209 -11.59 0.05 -13.99
N PRO A 210 -12.70 -0.64 -13.63
CA PRO A 210 -12.76 -1.47 -12.44
C PRO A 210 -11.68 -2.55 -12.41
N LEU A 211 -11.15 -2.85 -11.23
CA LEU A 211 -10.22 -3.94 -10.99
C LEU A 211 -10.97 -5.27 -10.88
N THR A 212 -10.42 -6.30 -11.51
CA THR A 212 -10.95 -7.67 -11.45
C THR A 212 -10.29 -8.43 -10.29
N PRO A 213 -11.06 -8.96 -9.31
CA PRO A 213 -10.50 -9.78 -8.26
C PRO A 213 -9.86 -11.07 -8.81
N LYS A 214 -8.63 -11.39 -8.38
CA LYS A 214 -7.91 -12.61 -8.74
C LYS A 214 -7.51 -13.41 -7.52
N SER A 215 -7.89 -14.69 -7.49
CA SER A 215 -7.53 -15.63 -6.41
C SER A 215 -6.02 -15.83 -6.27
N LEU A 216 -5.27 -15.77 -7.37
CA LEU A 216 -3.80 -15.86 -7.35
C LEU A 216 -3.17 -14.66 -6.66
N LEU A 217 -3.69 -13.44 -6.86
CA LEU A 217 -3.24 -12.25 -6.13
C LEU A 217 -3.58 -12.34 -4.64
N SER A 218 -4.77 -12.84 -4.27
CA SER A 218 -5.09 -13.10 -2.85
C SER A 218 -4.20 -14.17 -2.23
N SER A 219 -3.80 -15.19 -2.99
CA SER A 219 -2.85 -16.22 -2.54
C SER A 219 -1.45 -15.65 -2.37
N SER A 220 -1.01 -14.77 -3.28
CA SER A 220 0.23 -14.00 -3.13
C SER A 220 0.17 -13.08 -1.89
N ALA A 221 -0.94 -12.37 -1.68
CA ALA A 221 -1.12 -11.52 -0.50
C ALA A 221 -1.02 -12.32 0.82
N ARG A 222 -1.61 -13.53 0.85
CA ARG A 222 -1.49 -14.46 1.98
C ARG A 222 -0.05 -14.88 2.26
N ASN A 223 0.70 -15.22 1.21
CA ASN A 223 2.10 -15.63 1.35
C ASN A 223 2.94 -14.48 1.91
N LYS A 224 2.76 -13.26 1.40
CA LYS A 224 3.38 -12.05 1.93
C LYS A 224 3.01 -11.81 3.39
N ALA A 225 1.72 -11.84 3.74
CA ALA A 225 1.27 -11.62 5.12
C ALA A 225 1.90 -12.65 6.09
N THR A 226 2.00 -13.91 5.68
CA THR A 226 2.66 -14.98 6.45
C THR A 226 4.13 -14.67 6.71
N GLN A 227 4.85 -14.18 5.69
CA GLN A 227 6.26 -13.81 5.83
C GLN A 227 6.45 -12.59 6.74
N VAL A 228 5.58 -11.58 6.62
CA VAL A 228 5.60 -10.39 7.49
C VAL A 228 5.46 -10.81 8.96
N LEU A 229 4.52 -11.70 9.28
CA LEU A 229 4.33 -12.18 10.65
C LEU A 229 5.41 -13.16 11.12
N ALA A 230 6.12 -13.82 10.21
CA ALA A 230 7.29 -14.65 10.51
C ALA A 230 8.57 -13.83 10.78
N GLY A 231 8.49 -12.49 10.80
CA GLY A 231 9.63 -11.60 11.03
C GLY A 231 10.41 -11.24 9.76
N ASN A 232 9.80 -11.41 8.58
CA ASN A 232 10.37 -11.04 7.28
C ASN A 232 9.51 -9.98 6.57
N PRO A 233 9.45 -8.73 7.09
CA PRO A 233 8.61 -7.67 6.53
C PRO A 233 8.99 -7.30 5.09
N ASP A 234 10.28 -7.41 4.76
CA ASP A 234 10.85 -7.05 3.46
C ASP A 234 10.77 -8.19 2.43
N TYR A 235 9.97 -9.24 2.70
CA TYR A 235 9.80 -10.36 1.77
C TYR A 235 9.37 -9.84 0.38
N PRO A 236 10.13 -10.11 -0.70
CA PRO A 236 9.90 -9.46 -1.99
C PRO A 236 8.54 -9.82 -2.61
N LEU A 237 7.81 -8.81 -3.10
CA LEU A 237 6.55 -9.00 -3.83
C LEU A 237 6.69 -10.03 -4.95
N ALA A 238 7.75 -9.94 -5.77
CA ALA A 238 8.01 -10.86 -6.86
C ALA A 238 8.13 -12.33 -6.41
N SER A 239 8.72 -12.58 -5.24
CA SER A 239 8.80 -13.94 -4.67
C SER A 239 7.41 -14.46 -4.27
N SER A 240 6.59 -13.57 -3.68
CA SER A 240 5.22 -13.90 -3.31
C SER A 240 4.35 -14.22 -4.53
N LEU A 241 4.43 -13.40 -5.58
CA LEU A 241 3.69 -13.60 -6.82
C LEU A 241 4.11 -14.90 -7.52
N ALA A 242 5.42 -15.14 -7.63
CA ALA A 242 5.96 -16.37 -8.22
C ALA A 242 5.49 -17.62 -7.46
N SER A 243 5.49 -17.59 -6.12
CA SER A 243 5.01 -18.71 -5.30
C SER A 243 3.50 -18.98 -5.45
N ALA A 244 2.73 -17.95 -5.80
CA ALA A 244 1.31 -18.06 -6.11
C ALA A 244 1.04 -18.45 -7.57
N GLY A 245 2.07 -18.58 -8.41
CA GLY A 245 1.93 -18.82 -9.86
C GLY A 245 1.34 -17.63 -10.61
N TYR A 246 1.48 -16.42 -10.08
CA TYR A 246 1.01 -15.19 -10.70
C TYR A 246 2.14 -14.49 -11.46
N SER A 247 1.85 -14.05 -12.68
CA SER A 247 2.78 -13.27 -13.51
C SER A 247 2.02 -12.16 -14.22
N ASN A 248 2.53 -10.94 -14.14
CA ASN A 248 2.10 -9.79 -14.92
C ASN A 248 3.22 -8.75 -14.93
N ILE A 249 3.18 -7.82 -15.88
CA ILE A 249 4.27 -6.86 -16.12
C ILE A 249 4.28 -5.76 -15.07
N ILE A 250 3.09 -5.32 -14.66
CA ILE A 250 2.93 -4.31 -13.63
C ILE A 250 2.34 -4.98 -12.40
N THR A 251 3.03 -4.81 -11.29
CA THR A 251 2.63 -5.39 -10.01
C THR A 251 2.78 -4.34 -8.92
N GLY A 252 1.82 -4.30 -8.01
CA GLY A 252 1.82 -3.37 -6.87
C GLY A 252 1.52 -4.09 -5.58
N GLU A 253 2.04 -3.57 -4.48
CA GLU A 253 1.73 -4.01 -3.12
C GLU A 253 1.28 -2.81 -2.28
N LEU A 254 0.22 -3.00 -1.51
CA LEU A 254 -0.22 -2.12 -0.43
C LEU A 254 -0.36 -2.99 0.81
N SER A 255 0.40 -2.72 1.87
CA SER A 255 0.36 -3.49 3.11
C SER A 255 0.18 -2.57 4.30
N ILE A 256 -0.68 -2.97 5.23
CA ILE A 256 -0.95 -2.20 6.45
C ILE A 256 -1.16 -3.12 7.65
N ARG A 257 -0.74 -2.65 8.82
CA ARG A 257 -1.00 -3.33 10.10
C ARG A 257 -2.28 -2.79 10.72
N GLY A 258 -3.00 -3.66 11.42
CA GLY A 258 -4.21 -3.32 12.15
C GLY A 258 -5.48 -3.88 11.50
N ARG A 259 -6.62 -3.65 12.16
CA ARG A 259 -7.93 -4.15 11.74
C ARG A 259 -8.72 -3.04 11.07
N PHE A 260 -9.30 -3.38 9.92
CA PHE A 260 -10.05 -2.44 9.10
C PHE A 260 -11.34 -3.10 8.62
N THR A 261 -12.44 -2.36 8.71
CA THR A 261 -13.55 -2.62 7.80
C THR A 261 -13.13 -2.27 6.36
N ALA A 262 -13.91 -2.72 5.38
CA ALA A 262 -13.68 -2.39 3.98
C ALA A 262 -13.63 -0.86 3.73
N GLU A 263 -14.58 -0.13 4.32
CA GLU A 263 -14.67 1.34 4.25
C GLU A 263 -13.45 2.02 4.89
N GLU A 264 -13.05 1.58 6.08
CA GLU A 264 -11.89 2.16 6.77
C GLU A 264 -10.59 1.92 5.99
N LEU A 265 -10.42 0.73 5.42
CA LEU A 265 -9.23 0.41 4.64
C LEU A 265 -9.15 1.27 3.38
N LEU A 266 -10.26 1.40 2.64
CA LEU A 266 -10.28 2.25 1.46
C LEU A 266 -10.01 3.71 1.83
N THR A 267 -10.66 4.22 2.87
CA THR A 267 -10.45 5.60 3.34
C THR A 267 -8.99 5.85 3.70
N ASN A 268 -8.34 4.90 4.39
CA ASN A 268 -6.93 5.00 4.72
C ASN A 268 -6.03 4.96 3.47
N ILE A 269 -6.28 4.07 2.52
CA ILE A 269 -5.52 4.00 1.27
C ILE A 269 -5.65 5.30 0.45
N LEU A 270 -6.83 5.91 0.42
CA LEU A 270 -7.08 7.15 -0.31
C LEU A 270 -6.58 8.40 0.43
N TYR A 271 -6.29 8.30 1.73
CA TYR A 271 -5.77 9.40 2.53
C TYR A 271 -4.36 9.80 2.08
N PHE A 272 -3.46 8.83 1.90
CA PHE A 272 -2.08 9.09 1.55
C PHE A 272 -1.87 9.13 0.04
N ASP A 273 -1.19 10.17 -0.45
CA ASP A 273 -0.96 10.39 -1.88
C ASP A 273 -0.30 9.18 -2.56
N THR A 274 0.72 8.59 -1.93
CA THR A 274 1.43 7.42 -2.47
C THR A 274 0.51 6.23 -2.71
N THR A 275 -0.26 5.83 -1.70
CA THR A 275 -1.15 4.66 -1.79
C THR A 275 -2.36 4.94 -2.66
N ARG A 276 -2.87 6.19 -2.65
CA ARG A 276 -3.94 6.66 -3.53
C ARG A 276 -3.52 6.60 -4.99
N SER A 277 -2.36 7.19 -5.34
CA SER A 277 -1.82 7.19 -6.69
C SER A 277 -1.60 5.77 -7.21
N GLN A 278 -1.15 4.86 -6.34
CA GLN A 278 -0.98 3.46 -6.71
C GLN A 278 -2.31 2.74 -6.95
N LEU A 279 -3.29 2.85 -6.03
CA LEU A 279 -4.60 2.20 -6.21
C LEU A 279 -5.37 2.77 -7.40
N MET A 280 -5.17 4.05 -7.73
CA MET A 280 -5.83 4.77 -8.83
C MET A 280 -5.01 4.79 -10.12
N ASP A 281 -3.91 4.04 -10.21
CA ASP A 281 -3.15 3.94 -11.46
C ASP A 281 -4.00 3.19 -12.52
N PRO A 282 -4.19 3.76 -13.73
CA PRO A 282 -4.97 3.14 -14.79
C PRO A 282 -4.34 1.85 -15.34
N ARG A 283 -3.04 1.64 -15.08
CA ARG A 283 -2.32 0.46 -15.57
C ARG A 283 -2.67 -0.82 -14.81
N TYR A 284 -3.20 -0.71 -13.59
CA TYR A 284 -3.71 -1.86 -12.85
C TYR A 284 -5.11 -2.24 -13.35
N THR A 285 -5.32 -3.53 -13.56
CA THR A 285 -6.57 -4.14 -14.03
C THR A 285 -7.05 -5.25 -13.10
N GLU A 286 -6.22 -5.69 -12.16
CA GLU A 286 -6.45 -6.83 -11.28
C GLU A 286 -6.11 -6.48 -9.82
N ILE A 287 -6.81 -7.12 -8.88
CA ILE A 287 -6.62 -6.92 -7.44
C ILE A 287 -6.77 -8.24 -6.68
N GLY A 288 -6.05 -8.40 -5.58
CA GLY A 288 -6.31 -9.43 -4.59
C GLY A 288 -5.94 -8.95 -3.20
N ILE A 289 -6.77 -9.25 -2.21
CA ILE A 289 -6.54 -8.88 -0.81
C ILE A 289 -6.54 -10.14 0.08
N TYR A 290 -5.80 -10.06 1.19
CA TYR A 290 -5.83 -11.03 2.27
C TYR A 290 -5.56 -10.36 3.62
N ASP A 291 -6.38 -10.64 4.62
CA ASP A 291 -6.14 -10.32 6.03
C ASP A 291 -5.64 -11.56 6.77
N LEU A 292 -4.52 -11.43 7.48
CA LEU A 292 -3.98 -12.47 8.34
C LEU A 292 -3.99 -12.00 9.79
N ASN A 293 -4.73 -12.72 10.63
CA ASN A 293 -4.81 -12.51 12.06
C ASN A 293 -4.16 -13.68 12.80
N GLN A 294 -3.10 -13.41 13.55
CA GLN A 294 -2.35 -14.41 14.29
C GLN A 294 -1.74 -13.83 15.58
N GLU A 295 -1.54 -14.67 16.58
CA GLU A 295 -0.73 -14.33 17.75
C GLU A 295 0.77 -14.50 17.45
N VAL A 296 1.55 -13.42 17.60
CA VAL A 296 3.01 -13.42 17.49
C VAL A 296 3.58 -12.99 18.84
N ASP A 297 4.39 -13.84 19.49
CA ASP A 297 4.96 -13.59 20.81
C ASP A 297 3.92 -13.12 21.87
N SER A 298 2.76 -13.78 21.92
CA SER A 298 1.64 -13.41 22.79
C SER A 298 1.05 -12.02 22.52
N CYS A 299 1.25 -11.51 21.31
CA CYS A 299 0.64 -10.29 20.80
C CYS A 299 -0.34 -10.59 19.66
N PRO A 300 -1.65 -10.29 19.82
CA PRO A 300 -2.60 -10.33 18.73
C PRO A 300 -2.17 -9.36 17.63
N THR A 301 -1.81 -9.90 16.47
CA THR A 301 -1.25 -9.14 15.35
C THR A 301 -2.07 -9.38 14.09
N GLU A 302 -2.41 -8.30 13.39
CA GLU A 302 -3.10 -8.37 12.10
C GLU A 302 -2.36 -7.57 11.05
N VAL A 303 -2.26 -8.16 9.86
CA VAL A 303 -1.72 -7.53 8.66
C VAL A 303 -2.71 -7.73 7.53
N VAL A 304 -3.01 -6.65 6.82
CA VAL A 304 -3.78 -6.66 5.58
C VAL A 304 -2.82 -6.40 4.43
N VAL A 305 -2.82 -7.29 3.44
CA VAL A 305 -2.01 -7.16 2.22
C VAL A 305 -2.94 -7.12 1.02
N THR A 306 -2.78 -6.10 0.18
CA THR A 306 -3.43 -5.97 -1.11
C THR A 306 -2.35 -6.00 -2.20
N HIS A 307 -2.50 -6.91 -3.16
CA HIS A 307 -1.67 -6.95 -4.35
C HIS A 307 -2.47 -6.49 -5.57
N LEU A 308 -1.81 -5.75 -6.44
CA LEU A 308 -2.34 -5.19 -7.67
C LEU A 308 -1.60 -5.80 -8.86
N GLY A 309 -2.33 -6.00 -9.95
CA GLY A 309 -1.83 -6.57 -11.18
C GLY A 309 -2.25 -5.76 -12.39
N GLY A 310 -1.37 -5.64 -13.36
CA GLY A 310 -1.59 -4.89 -14.58
C GLY A 310 -0.83 -5.51 -15.75
N PHE A 311 -1.43 -5.39 -16.93
CA PHE A 311 -0.84 -5.85 -18.18
C PHE A 311 -0.54 -4.64 -19.07
N VAL A 312 0.70 -4.54 -19.54
CA VAL A 312 1.09 -3.60 -20.60
C VAL A 312 1.26 -4.43 -21.87
N PRO A 313 0.40 -4.24 -22.89
CA PRO A 313 0.62 -4.90 -24.17
C PRO A 313 2.02 -4.57 -24.70
N ALA A 314 2.68 -5.55 -25.32
CA ALA A 314 3.94 -5.30 -25.98
C ALA A 314 3.74 -4.30 -27.12
N ASP A 315 4.67 -3.35 -27.25
CA ASP A 315 4.68 -2.33 -28.30
C ASP A 315 5.88 -2.58 -29.20
N TYR A 316 5.68 -3.38 -30.24
CA TYR A 316 6.70 -3.72 -31.23
C TYR A 316 6.76 -2.65 -32.30
N ASP A 317 7.96 -2.22 -32.68
CA ASP A 317 8.09 -1.28 -33.78
C ASP A 317 7.60 -1.92 -35.09
N PRO A 318 6.91 -1.15 -35.96
CA PRO A 318 6.35 -1.69 -37.19
C PRO A 318 7.38 -2.32 -38.14
N ASP A 319 8.64 -1.86 -38.12
CA ASP A 319 9.69 -2.37 -38.99
C ASP A 319 10.15 -3.77 -38.55
N THR A 320 10.24 -4.02 -37.24
CA THR A 320 10.50 -5.36 -36.69
C THR A 320 9.41 -6.34 -37.07
N ILE A 321 8.13 -5.95 -36.94
CA ILE A 321 7.00 -6.80 -37.37
C ILE A 321 7.11 -7.10 -38.86
N ALA A 322 7.36 -6.07 -39.69
CA ALA A 322 7.50 -6.22 -41.13
C ALA A 322 8.67 -7.15 -41.52
N SER A 323 9.80 -7.09 -40.81
CA SER A 323 10.94 -7.96 -41.05
C SER A 323 10.62 -9.43 -40.80
N TRP A 324 9.92 -9.75 -39.72
CA TRP A 324 9.52 -11.14 -39.41
C TRP A 324 8.44 -11.66 -40.37
N VAL A 325 7.49 -10.81 -40.75
CA VAL A 325 6.50 -11.12 -41.79
C VAL A 325 7.19 -11.42 -43.12
N ALA A 326 8.17 -10.61 -43.52
CA ALA A 326 8.92 -10.82 -44.76
C ALA A 326 9.71 -12.14 -44.74
N LEU A 327 10.33 -12.50 -43.60
CA LEU A 327 11.01 -13.79 -43.45
C LEU A 327 10.03 -14.96 -43.60
N ARG A 328 8.89 -14.93 -42.89
CA ARG A 328 7.84 -15.95 -42.99
C ARG A 328 7.36 -16.11 -44.43
N ASP A 329 6.94 -15.01 -45.06
CA ASP A 329 6.38 -15.02 -46.40
C ASP A 329 7.41 -15.51 -47.45
N ASN A 330 8.69 -15.16 -47.26
CA ASN A 330 9.77 -15.69 -48.11
C ASN A 330 9.92 -17.20 -47.94
N LEU A 331 9.98 -17.71 -46.70
CA LEU A 331 10.10 -19.15 -46.42
C LEU A 331 8.91 -19.94 -46.96
N GLU A 332 7.68 -19.46 -46.75
CA GLU A 332 6.46 -20.05 -47.33
C GLU A 332 6.52 -20.12 -48.86
N SER A 333 7.11 -19.11 -49.51
CA SER A 333 7.25 -19.06 -50.96
C SER A 333 8.32 -20.00 -51.51
N VAL A 334 9.48 -20.13 -50.84
CA VAL A 334 10.63 -20.88 -51.37
C VAL A 334 10.59 -22.38 -51.04
N ILE A 335 10.04 -22.77 -49.88
CA ILE A 335 10.00 -24.18 -49.45
C ILE A 335 9.36 -25.09 -50.53
N PRO A 336 8.20 -24.78 -51.13
CA PRO A 336 7.60 -25.63 -52.15
C PRO A 336 8.46 -25.79 -53.41
N SER A 337 9.33 -24.82 -53.71
CA SER A 337 10.26 -24.92 -54.83
C SER A 337 11.38 -25.93 -54.55
N TRP A 338 11.93 -25.91 -53.33
CA TRP A 338 12.95 -26.86 -52.89
C TRP A 338 12.38 -28.26 -52.69
N GLU A 339 11.13 -28.40 -52.26
CA GLU A 339 10.48 -29.71 -52.14
C GLU A 339 10.34 -30.42 -53.49
N LYS A 340 10.17 -29.69 -54.59
CA LYS A 340 10.15 -30.29 -55.94
C LYS A 340 11.50 -30.90 -56.35
N ALA A 341 12.59 -30.55 -55.67
CA ALA A 341 13.92 -31.09 -55.93
C ALA A 341 14.21 -32.43 -55.22
N LEU A 342 13.28 -32.91 -54.37
CA LEU A 342 13.46 -34.16 -53.60
C LEU A 342 13.64 -35.41 -54.47
N ASP A 343 13.08 -35.42 -55.68
CA ASP A 343 13.20 -36.55 -56.61
C ASP A 343 14.31 -36.34 -57.66
N ASN A 344 15.11 -35.27 -57.55
CA ASN A 344 16.18 -34.97 -58.49
C ASN A 344 17.48 -35.69 -58.12
N SER A 345 17.87 -36.70 -58.90
CA SER A 345 19.10 -37.48 -58.67
C SER A 345 20.39 -36.68 -58.81
N ASP A 346 20.35 -35.49 -59.44
CA ASP A 346 21.51 -34.64 -59.68
C ASP A 346 21.82 -33.72 -58.48
N ILE A 347 20.98 -33.72 -57.45
CA ILE A 347 21.11 -32.87 -56.25
C ILE A 347 21.54 -33.72 -55.05
N ASN A 348 22.40 -33.17 -54.19
CA ASN A 348 22.78 -33.82 -52.93
C ASN A 348 21.57 -33.86 -51.98
N GLN A 349 20.96 -35.04 -51.89
CA GLN A 349 19.75 -35.26 -51.08
C GLN A 349 19.96 -35.07 -49.58
N SER A 350 21.17 -35.28 -49.05
CA SER A 350 21.47 -35.05 -47.63
C SER A 350 21.51 -33.56 -47.29
N ASP A 351 22.10 -32.75 -48.18
CA ASP A 351 22.15 -31.30 -48.02
C ASP A 351 20.74 -30.68 -48.21
N LEU A 352 19.97 -31.20 -49.17
CA LEU A 352 18.59 -30.77 -49.42
C LEU A 352 17.65 -31.07 -48.23
N ASP A 353 17.72 -32.27 -47.65
CA ASP A 353 16.91 -32.62 -46.47
C ASP A 353 17.26 -31.75 -45.26
N SER A 354 18.55 -31.47 -45.07
CA SER A 354 19.04 -30.56 -44.03
C SER A 354 18.51 -29.14 -44.24
N LEU A 355 18.54 -28.64 -45.48
CA LEU A 355 18.02 -27.32 -45.84
C LEU A 355 16.52 -27.20 -45.57
N LEU A 356 15.73 -28.17 -46.04
CA LEU A 356 14.27 -28.18 -45.83
C LEU A 356 13.91 -28.29 -44.35
N THR A 357 14.67 -29.05 -43.57
CA THR A 357 14.50 -29.14 -42.11
C THR A 357 14.73 -27.79 -41.44
N ILE A 358 15.80 -27.08 -41.83
CA ILE A 358 16.09 -25.74 -41.32
C ILE A 358 14.97 -24.78 -41.73
N PHE A 359 14.61 -24.70 -43.01
CA PHE A 359 13.56 -23.79 -43.47
C PHE A 359 12.22 -24.00 -42.75
N ARG A 360 11.80 -25.25 -42.53
CA ARG A 360 10.56 -25.53 -41.77
C ARG A 360 10.66 -25.09 -40.31
N ARG A 361 11.82 -25.28 -39.67
CA ARG A 361 12.07 -24.82 -38.30
C ARG A 361 12.04 -23.29 -38.21
N ARG A 362 12.68 -22.60 -39.15
CA ARG A 362 12.69 -21.13 -39.24
C ARG A 362 11.30 -20.58 -39.54
N LEU A 363 10.52 -21.25 -40.40
CA LEU A 363 9.14 -20.87 -40.70
C LEU A 363 8.25 -20.96 -39.46
N ALA A 364 8.30 -22.09 -38.75
CA ALA A 364 7.54 -22.29 -37.52
C ALA A 364 7.91 -21.25 -36.44
N LEU A 365 9.20 -20.88 -36.34
CA LEU A 365 9.64 -19.79 -35.47
C LEU A 365 9.05 -18.44 -35.92
N ALA A 366 9.16 -18.09 -37.20
CA ALA A 366 8.64 -16.83 -37.73
C ALA A 366 7.12 -16.71 -37.55
N ASP A 367 6.36 -17.80 -37.75
CA ASP A 367 4.92 -17.85 -37.49
C ASP A 367 4.58 -17.52 -36.03
N GLU A 368 5.29 -18.14 -35.08
CA GLU A 368 5.06 -17.94 -33.65
C GLU A 368 5.41 -16.51 -33.20
N VAL A 369 6.52 -15.96 -33.71
CA VAL A 369 6.93 -14.57 -33.44
C VAL A 369 5.92 -13.58 -34.00
N VAL A 370 5.51 -13.74 -35.26
CA VAL A 370 4.52 -12.85 -35.90
C VAL A 370 3.16 -12.94 -35.19
N ALA A 371 2.73 -14.12 -34.76
CA ALA A 371 1.49 -14.30 -34.02
C ALA A 371 1.51 -13.57 -32.67
N ALA A 372 2.60 -13.70 -31.91
CA ALA A 372 2.78 -13.00 -30.64
C ALA A 372 2.81 -11.47 -30.82
N MET A 373 3.60 -10.97 -31.80
CA MET A 373 3.71 -9.54 -32.08
C MET A 373 2.38 -8.91 -32.51
N ASN A 374 1.62 -9.56 -33.40
CA ASN A 374 0.31 -9.07 -33.85
C ASN A 374 -0.77 -9.10 -32.75
N SER A 375 -0.56 -9.91 -31.71
CA SER A 375 -1.45 -9.99 -30.55
C SER A 375 -1.03 -9.04 -29.42
N ASN A 376 0.01 -8.22 -29.64
CA ASN A 376 0.65 -7.37 -28.63
C ASN A 376 1.07 -8.16 -27.37
N GLU A 377 1.49 -9.42 -27.55
CA GLU A 377 1.98 -10.28 -26.48
C GLU A 377 3.50 -10.20 -26.39
N TRP A 378 4.04 -10.22 -25.17
CA TRP A 378 5.49 -10.30 -24.97
C TRP A 378 6.03 -11.66 -25.42
N LEU A 379 7.15 -11.66 -26.15
CA LEU A 379 7.86 -12.89 -26.50
C LEU A 379 8.36 -13.58 -25.22
N SER A 380 8.07 -14.88 -25.10
CA SER A 380 8.53 -15.68 -23.96
C SER A 380 10.05 -15.86 -23.95
N ASP A 381 10.63 -16.19 -22.80
CA ASP A 381 12.08 -16.48 -22.70
C ASP A 381 12.51 -17.62 -23.63
N ASP A 382 11.66 -18.63 -23.83
CA ASP A 382 11.89 -19.72 -24.79
C ASP A 382 11.92 -19.20 -26.23
N LEU A 383 10.94 -18.37 -26.60
CA LEU A 383 10.84 -17.81 -27.94
C LEU A 383 12.03 -16.88 -28.23
N LEU A 384 12.45 -16.05 -27.26
CA LEU A 384 13.64 -15.22 -27.35
C LEU A 384 14.93 -16.05 -27.51
N ALA A 385 15.04 -17.18 -26.80
CA ALA A 385 16.17 -18.09 -26.94
C ALA A 385 16.23 -18.73 -28.33
N ARG A 386 15.07 -19.09 -28.90
CA ARG A 386 14.94 -19.64 -30.26
C ARG A 386 15.24 -18.60 -31.34
N ILE A 387 14.78 -17.36 -31.16
CA ILE A 387 15.16 -16.22 -32.04
C ILE A 387 16.68 -16.06 -32.08
N LYS A 388 17.33 -16.09 -30.91
CA LYS A 388 18.80 -15.99 -30.85
C LYS A 388 19.51 -17.17 -31.53
N ALA A 389 18.90 -18.36 -31.52
CA ALA A 389 19.44 -19.53 -32.20
C ALA A 389 19.23 -19.50 -33.73
N ASP A 390 18.24 -18.73 -34.22
CA ASP A 390 17.93 -18.61 -35.65
C ASP A 390 19.11 -18.06 -36.47
N ASP A 391 20.00 -17.25 -35.89
CA ASP A 391 21.18 -16.72 -36.59
C ASP A 391 22.06 -17.84 -37.19
N ALA A 392 22.23 -18.95 -36.47
CA ALA A 392 23.00 -20.10 -36.94
C ALA A 392 22.26 -20.86 -38.06
N ASP A 393 20.94 -20.98 -37.94
CA ASP A 393 20.07 -21.59 -38.93
C ASP A 393 20.01 -20.76 -40.22
N ALA A 394 19.97 -19.43 -40.09
CA ALA A 394 20.03 -18.50 -41.20
C ALA A 394 21.34 -18.68 -41.99
N ALA A 395 22.48 -18.65 -41.30
CA ALA A 395 23.79 -18.84 -41.92
C ALA A 395 23.92 -20.20 -42.62
N LEU A 396 23.53 -21.28 -41.94
CA LEU A 396 23.62 -22.64 -42.51
C LEU A 396 22.65 -22.83 -43.68
N SER A 397 21.44 -22.29 -43.61
CA SER A 397 20.48 -22.35 -44.72
C SER A 397 20.97 -21.62 -45.96
N GLN A 398 21.68 -20.49 -45.78
CA GLN A 398 22.31 -19.77 -46.89
C GLN A 398 23.44 -20.59 -47.51
N GLU A 399 24.34 -21.14 -46.70
CA GLU A 399 25.46 -21.99 -47.19
C GLU A 399 24.94 -23.19 -47.98
N LEU A 400 23.96 -23.91 -47.44
CA LEU A 400 23.36 -25.07 -48.11
C LEU A 400 22.64 -24.66 -49.41
N SER A 401 21.93 -23.54 -49.41
CA SER A 401 21.27 -23.01 -50.62
C SER A 401 22.29 -22.67 -51.71
N GLU A 402 23.40 -22.02 -51.36
CA GLU A 402 24.48 -21.71 -52.31
C GLU A 402 25.15 -22.97 -52.85
N LYS A 403 25.40 -23.96 -51.98
CA LYS A 403 26.00 -25.24 -52.34
C LYS A 403 25.11 -26.07 -53.28
N LEU A 404 23.79 -26.05 -53.08
CA LEU A 404 22.84 -26.80 -53.89
C LEU A 404 22.51 -26.14 -55.24
N ASN A 405 22.80 -24.84 -55.38
CA ASN A 405 22.58 -24.07 -56.61
C ASN A 405 23.80 -24.05 -57.56
N ASN A 406 24.97 -24.52 -57.09
CA ASN A 406 26.21 -24.67 -57.86
C ASN A 406 26.44 -26.12 -58.23
#